data_AF-A0A967M0T3-F1
#
_entry.id   AF-A0A967M0T3-F1
#
_cell.length_a   1.000
_cell.length_b   1.000
_cell.length_c   1.000
_cell.angle_alpha   90.00
_cell.angle_beta   90.00
_cell.angle_gamma   90.00
#
_symmetry.space_group_name_H-M   'P 1'
#
loop_
_entity.id
_entity.type
_entity.pdbx_description
1 polymer ?
#
loop_
_entity_poly.entity_id
_entity_poly.type
_entity_poly.pdbx_seq_one_letter_code
_entity_poly.pdbx_strand_id
1 'polypeptide(L)'
;MKTLASEFAFFLRGRARQNIKALTLYCVFLVAMVLIYAVLFRTLMWHLEGREFSLVAGIYWTITVMTTLGFGDITFHTDAGYIFAGVVTVSGVVFLLIILPFGLISLFLAPWIEHRLRNRLVYELPPDTAGHVLIFGVDAVTRAFIAKLQAREIPYLIVTPDHDEALRLDDEELRVVCGSPTDAEVLTAVRVDAARCVVANQSDPENTTICLAVRSRCKTPIITFVDDFDHDTLMRQAGASHVIPLHRILGR
;
A
#
# COMPACT_ATOMS: atom_id res chain seq x y z
N MET A 1 10.28 16.15 10.79
CA MET A 1 10.82 15.62 9.51
C MET A 1 11.13 14.14 9.71
N LYS A 2 10.12 13.28 9.72
CA LYS A 2 10.33 11.82 9.72
C LYS A 2 10.73 11.46 8.30
N THR A 3 11.90 10.87 8.14
CA THR A 3 12.53 10.65 6.85
C THR A 3 11.76 9.56 6.08
N LEU A 4 11.50 9.81 4.80
CA LEU A 4 10.95 8.84 3.82
C LEU A 4 11.64 7.46 3.88
N ALA A 5 12.89 7.43 4.34
CA ALA A 5 13.67 6.23 4.59
C ALA A 5 13.07 5.30 5.67
N SER A 6 12.44 5.85 6.70
CA SER A 6 11.84 5.07 7.79
C SER A 6 10.53 4.39 7.40
N GLU A 7 9.72 5.05 6.55
CA GLU A 7 8.53 4.46 5.93
C GLU A 7 8.90 3.42 4.88
N PHE A 8 9.95 3.67 4.09
CA PHE A 8 10.53 2.66 3.18
C PHE A 8 10.99 1.41 3.93
N ALA A 9 11.66 1.57 5.08
CA ALA A 9 12.19 0.45 5.87
C ALA A 9 11.08 -0.41 6.52
N PHE A 10 9.94 0.18 6.88
CA PHE A 10 8.79 -0.55 7.41
C PHE A 10 8.08 -1.38 6.32
N PHE A 11 7.94 -0.80 5.12
CA PHE A 11 7.37 -1.44 3.93
C PHE A 11 8.14 -2.71 3.50
N LEU A 12 9.42 -2.83 3.87
CA LEU A 12 10.32 -3.92 3.50
C LEU A 12 10.16 -5.23 4.31
N ARG A 13 9.35 -5.28 5.37
CA ARG A 13 9.44 -6.38 6.36
C ARG A 13 8.76 -7.70 6.00
N GLY A 14 7.78 -7.72 5.07
CA GLY A 14 7.05 -8.95 4.70
C GLY A 14 7.20 -9.38 3.24
N ARG A 15 6.61 -8.61 2.31
CA ARG A 15 6.61 -8.89 0.86
C ARG A 15 7.94 -8.58 0.15
N ALA A 16 8.74 -7.66 0.68
CA ALA A 16 9.93 -7.22 -0.02
C ALA A 16 11.04 -8.28 -0.06
N ARG A 17 11.09 -9.24 0.87
CA ARG A 17 12.03 -10.37 0.79
C ARG A 17 11.80 -11.25 -0.44
N GLN A 18 10.55 -11.44 -0.87
CA GLN A 18 10.24 -12.18 -2.09
C GLN A 18 10.55 -11.35 -3.34
N ASN A 19 10.20 -10.06 -3.32
CA ASN A 19 10.47 -9.14 -4.44
C ASN A 19 11.97 -8.93 -4.66
N ILE A 20 12.76 -8.81 -3.59
CA ILE A 20 14.22 -8.69 -3.66
C ILE A 20 14.83 -9.97 -4.22
N LYS A 21 14.38 -11.16 -3.79
CA LYS A 21 14.88 -12.43 -4.35
C LYS A 21 14.65 -12.51 -5.85
N ALA A 22 13.47 -12.12 -6.33
CA ALA A 22 13.15 -12.10 -7.76
C ALA A 22 14.06 -11.12 -8.53
N LEU A 23 14.25 -9.90 -7.99
CA LEU A 23 15.14 -8.90 -8.59
C LEU A 23 16.60 -9.38 -8.62
N THR A 24 17.11 -9.95 -7.52
CA THR A 24 18.46 -10.49 -7.44
C THR A 24 18.65 -11.62 -8.45
N LEU A 25 17.69 -12.55 -8.55
CA LEU A 25 17.73 -13.62 -9.54
C LEU A 25 17.77 -13.07 -10.97
N TYR A 26 16.99 -12.02 -11.26
CA TYR A 26 17.00 -11.36 -12.56
C TYR A 26 18.33 -10.67 -12.87
N CYS A 27 18.93 -9.99 -11.89
CA CYS A 27 20.27 -9.40 -12.05
C CYS A 27 21.34 -10.48 -12.31
N VAL A 28 21.29 -11.61 -11.60
CA VAL A 28 22.19 -12.74 -11.84
C VAL A 28 22.00 -13.31 -13.25
N PHE A 29 20.75 -13.44 -13.71
CA PHE A 29 20.44 -13.83 -15.09
C PHE A 29 21.04 -12.87 -16.12
N LEU A 30 20.89 -11.56 -15.95
CA LEU A 30 21.48 -10.56 -16.86
C LEU A 30 23.01 -10.65 -16.92
N VAL A 31 23.67 -10.78 -15.77
CA VAL A 31 25.14 -10.92 -15.70
C VAL A 31 25.58 -12.20 -16.41
N ALA A 32 24.90 -13.32 -16.18
CA ALA A 32 25.19 -14.57 -16.87
C ALA A 32 25.00 -14.43 -18.39
N MET A 33 23.94 -13.76 -18.84
CA MET A 33 23.68 -13.51 -20.25
C MET A 33 24.78 -12.65 -20.89
N VAL A 34 25.25 -11.59 -20.22
CA VAL A 34 26.38 -10.78 -20.69
C VAL A 34 27.65 -11.61 -20.84
N LEU A 35 27.95 -12.46 -19.87
CA LEU A 35 29.14 -13.32 -19.93
C LEU A 35 29.05 -14.35 -21.07
N ILE A 36 27.87 -14.95 -21.28
CA ILE A 36 27.63 -15.90 -22.38
C ILE A 36 27.81 -15.19 -23.72
N TYR A 37 27.21 -14.02 -23.91
CA TYR A 37 27.37 -13.26 -25.15
C TYR A 37 28.80 -12.76 -25.38
N ALA A 38 29.51 -12.38 -24.33
CA ALA A 38 30.92 -11.99 -24.44
C ALA A 38 31.80 -13.15 -24.92
N VAL A 39 31.57 -14.36 -24.41
CA VAL A 39 32.27 -15.58 -24.84
C VAL A 39 31.90 -15.97 -26.27
N LEU A 40 30.61 -15.93 -26.62
CA LEU A 40 30.13 -16.19 -27.98
C LEU A 40 30.70 -15.19 -28.98
N PHE A 41 30.69 -13.89 -28.65
CA PHE A 41 31.28 -12.84 -29.44
C PHE A 41 32.75 -13.14 -29.75
N ARG A 42 33.55 -13.46 -28.72
CA ARG A 42 34.98 -13.78 -28.91
C ARG A 42 35.18 -14.99 -29.81
N THR A 43 34.35 -16.01 -29.63
CA THR A 43 34.42 -17.25 -30.42
C THR A 43 34.05 -17.00 -31.88
N LEU A 44 33.01 -16.19 -32.13
CA LEU A 44 32.57 -15.81 -33.47
C LEU A 44 33.60 -14.91 -34.17
N MET A 45 34.16 -13.92 -33.47
CA MET A 45 35.21 -13.05 -34.03
C MET A 45 36.47 -13.85 -34.41
N TRP A 46 36.84 -14.85 -33.61
CA TRP A 46 37.95 -15.72 -33.92
C TRP A 46 37.68 -16.60 -35.14
N HIS A 47 36.54 -17.30 -35.18
CA HIS A 47 36.26 -18.28 -36.24
C HIS A 47 35.79 -17.68 -37.56
N LEU A 48 35.04 -16.58 -37.54
CA LEU A 48 34.49 -15.97 -38.75
C LEU A 48 35.42 -14.93 -39.37
N GLU A 49 36.21 -14.24 -38.54
CA GLU A 49 36.95 -13.05 -38.97
C GLU A 49 38.44 -13.08 -38.58
N GLY A 50 38.89 -14.11 -37.86
CA GLY A 50 40.29 -14.27 -37.47
C GLY A 50 40.79 -13.21 -36.48
N ARG A 51 39.89 -12.51 -35.78
CA ARG A 51 40.23 -11.42 -34.85
C ARG A 51 40.17 -11.89 -33.40
N GLU A 52 41.27 -11.75 -32.67
CA GLU A 52 41.32 -12.04 -31.23
C GLU A 52 40.89 -10.82 -30.41
N PHE A 53 39.97 -11.06 -29.47
CA PHE A 53 39.56 -10.07 -28.48
C PHE A 53 39.74 -10.63 -27.07
N SER A 54 40.12 -9.78 -26.13
CA SER A 54 40.16 -10.14 -24.72
C SER A 54 38.74 -10.39 -24.17
N LEU A 55 38.62 -11.10 -23.04
CA LEU A 55 37.30 -11.26 -22.38
C LEU A 55 36.68 -9.91 -22.02
N VAL A 56 37.51 -8.95 -21.60
CA VAL A 56 37.08 -7.59 -21.25
C VAL A 56 36.53 -6.86 -22.48
N ALA A 57 37.18 -7.00 -23.64
CA ALA A 57 36.68 -6.45 -24.90
C ALA A 57 35.35 -7.10 -25.31
N GLY A 58 35.17 -8.40 -25.08
CA GLY A 58 33.89 -9.08 -25.29
C GLY A 58 32.76 -8.56 -24.40
N ILE A 59 33.03 -8.38 -23.09
CA ILE A 59 32.07 -7.79 -22.16
C ILE A 59 31.73 -6.36 -22.56
N TYR A 60 32.73 -5.55 -22.91
CA TYR A 60 32.57 -4.18 -23.39
C TYR A 60 31.67 -4.13 -24.63
N TRP A 61 31.92 -4.97 -25.63
CA TRP A 61 31.11 -5.03 -26.85
C TRP A 61 29.66 -5.43 -26.53
N THR A 62 29.47 -6.49 -25.73
CA THR A 62 28.13 -6.95 -25.34
C THR A 62 27.34 -5.88 -24.60
N ILE A 63 27.94 -5.18 -23.63
CA ILE A 63 27.27 -4.09 -22.91
C ILE A 63 26.91 -2.95 -23.88
N THR A 64 27.84 -2.56 -24.75
CA THR A 64 27.62 -1.46 -25.72
C THR A 64 26.46 -1.77 -26.67
N VAL A 65 26.32 -3.02 -27.11
CA VAL A 65 25.23 -3.47 -28.00
C VAL A 65 23.92 -3.61 -27.23
N MET A 66 23.93 -4.27 -26.07
CA MET A 66 22.71 -4.51 -25.29
C MET A 66 22.10 -3.23 -24.72
N THR A 67 22.93 -2.24 -24.38
CA THR A 67 22.47 -0.92 -23.91
C THR A 67 22.05 0.00 -25.05
N THR A 68 22.08 -0.48 -26.31
CA THR A 68 21.78 0.29 -27.52
C THR A 68 22.68 1.52 -27.71
N LEU A 69 23.84 1.54 -27.07
CA LEU A 69 24.79 2.64 -27.15
C LEU A 69 25.55 2.61 -28.49
N GLY A 70 26.03 1.43 -28.88
CA GLY A 70 26.52 1.19 -30.24
C GLY A 70 27.68 2.08 -30.70
N PHE A 71 28.78 2.15 -29.94
CA PHE A 71 29.97 2.95 -30.29
C PHE A 71 30.49 2.71 -31.71
N GLY A 72 30.30 1.51 -32.26
CA GLY A 72 30.68 1.17 -33.63
C GLY A 72 32.19 0.96 -33.85
N ASP A 73 32.97 0.99 -32.78
CA ASP A 73 34.41 0.74 -32.76
C ASP A 73 34.76 -0.74 -33.00
N ILE A 74 33.91 -1.66 -32.52
CA ILE A 74 34.02 -3.09 -32.73
C ILE A 74 32.75 -3.60 -33.42
N THR A 75 32.87 -4.02 -34.69
CA THR A 75 31.75 -4.49 -35.52
C THR A 75 32.13 -5.73 -36.31
N PHE A 76 31.12 -6.56 -36.61
CA PHE A 76 31.26 -7.69 -37.54
C PHE A 76 31.25 -7.21 -38.99
N HIS A 77 31.87 -7.99 -39.87
CA HIS A 77 31.89 -7.80 -41.33
C HIS A 77 31.36 -9.01 -42.10
N THR A 78 30.78 -9.98 -41.38
CA THR A 78 30.19 -11.20 -41.94
C THR A 78 28.69 -11.24 -41.67
N ASP A 79 27.91 -11.83 -42.58
CA ASP A 79 26.45 -11.95 -42.44
C ASP A 79 26.06 -12.71 -41.17
N ALA A 80 26.80 -13.76 -40.82
CA ALA A 80 26.60 -14.51 -39.58
C ALA A 80 26.86 -13.64 -38.33
N GLY A 81 27.88 -12.79 -38.38
CA GLY A 81 28.17 -11.81 -37.33
C GLY A 81 27.08 -10.75 -37.20
N TYR A 82 26.51 -10.28 -38.31
CA TYR A 82 25.37 -9.35 -38.30
C TYR A 82 24.11 -9.98 -37.68
N ILE A 83 23.80 -11.24 -38.01
CA ILE A 83 22.68 -11.96 -37.38
C ILE A 83 22.89 -12.07 -35.87
N PHE A 84 24.09 -12.46 -35.44
CA PHE A 84 24.42 -12.53 -34.01
C PHE A 84 24.30 -11.17 -33.31
N ALA A 85 24.86 -10.11 -33.90
CA ALA A 85 24.74 -8.75 -33.37
C ALA A 85 23.27 -8.31 -33.27
N GLY A 86 22.43 -8.67 -34.26
CA GLY A 86 20.99 -8.45 -34.24
C GLY A 86 20.30 -9.16 -33.08
N VAL A 87 20.62 -10.44 -32.84
CA VAL A 87 20.09 -11.20 -31.70
C VAL A 87 20.49 -10.56 -30.37
N VAL A 88 21.76 -10.18 -30.21
CA VAL A 88 22.24 -9.51 -28.99
C VAL A 88 21.52 -8.16 -28.80
N THR A 89 21.32 -7.39 -29.86
CA THR A 89 20.59 -6.11 -29.81
C THR A 89 19.14 -6.30 -29.37
N VAL A 90 18.41 -7.22 -30.01
CA VAL A 90 17.00 -7.51 -29.66
C VAL A 90 16.89 -8.01 -28.23
N SER A 91 17.80 -8.88 -27.79
CA SER A 91 17.85 -9.34 -26.41
C SER A 91 18.09 -8.20 -25.42
N GLY A 92 18.97 -7.25 -25.75
CA GLY A 92 19.21 -6.05 -24.96
C GLY A 92 17.95 -5.20 -24.80
N VAL A 93 17.24 -4.95 -25.91
CA VAL A 93 15.96 -4.23 -25.87
C VAL A 93 14.93 -4.94 -24.99
N VAL A 94 14.74 -6.25 -25.17
CA VAL A 94 13.74 -7.02 -24.41
C VAL A 94 14.09 -7.09 -22.92
N PHE A 95 15.31 -7.52 -22.57
CA PHE A 95 15.66 -7.79 -21.20
C PHE A 95 16.11 -6.54 -20.42
N LEU A 96 16.85 -5.61 -21.05
CA LEU A 96 17.34 -4.41 -20.38
C LEU A 96 16.34 -3.24 -20.45
N LEU A 97 15.77 -2.96 -21.63
CA LEU A 97 14.94 -1.76 -21.83
C LEU A 97 13.45 -1.99 -21.51
N ILE A 98 12.94 -3.22 -21.63
CA ILE A 98 11.53 -3.53 -21.37
C ILE A 98 11.37 -4.21 -20.00
N ILE A 99 11.93 -5.41 -19.84
CA ILE A 99 11.65 -6.25 -18.66
C ILE A 99 12.24 -5.64 -17.38
N LEU A 100 13.47 -5.11 -17.41
CA LEU A 100 14.09 -4.53 -16.21
C LEU A 100 13.29 -3.34 -15.63
N PRO A 101 12.94 -2.28 -16.38
CA PRO A 101 12.15 -1.18 -15.84
C PRO A 101 10.72 -1.61 -15.51
N PHE A 102 10.09 -2.47 -16.31
CA PHE A 102 8.76 -3.00 -15.99
C PHE A 102 8.75 -3.81 -14.70
N GLY A 103 9.79 -4.65 -14.49
CA GLY A 103 10.01 -5.40 -13.26
C GLY A 103 10.22 -4.46 -12.07
N LEU A 104 11.03 -3.40 -12.23
CA LEU A 104 11.22 -2.40 -11.19
C LEU A 104 9.90 -1.69 -10.83
N ILE A 105 9.13 -1.26 -11.82
CA ILE A 105 7.82 -0.63 -11.63
C ILE A 105 6.86 -1.61 -10.93
N SER A 106 6.80 -2.87 -11.37
CA SER A 106 5.90 -3.86 -10.78
C SER A 106 6.27 -4.26 -9.36
N LEU A 107 7.57 -4.26 -9.01
CA LEU A 107 8.03 -4.64 -7.67
C LEU A 107 7.95 -3.50 -6.66
N PHE A 108 8.07 -2.24 -7.11
CA PHE A 108 8.12 -1.07 -6.23
C PHE A 108 6.93 -0.12 -6.39
N LEU A 109 6.59 0.26 -7.62
CA LEU A 109 5.55 1.25 -7.88
C LEU A 109 4.14 0.65 -7.77
N ALA A 110 3.91 -0.55 -8.30
CA ALA A 110 2.59 -1.18 -8.23
C ALA A 110 2.14 -1.44 -6.78
N PRO A 111 2.97 -1.97 -5.87
CA PRO A 111 2.61 -2.09 -4.45
C PRO A 111 2.39 -0.74 -3.77
N TRP A 112 3.16 0.30 -4.13
CA TRP A 112 2.98 1.65 -3.60
C TRP A 112 1.66 2.28 -4.04
N ILE A 113 1.32 2.16 -5.34
CA ILE A 113 0.03 2.58 -5.89
C ILE A 113 -1.08 1.74 -5.28
N GLU A 114 -0.93 0.42 -5.18
CA GLU A 114 -1.94 -0.47 -4.64
C GLU A 114 -2.24 -0.14 -3.17
N HIS A 115 -1.24 0.09 -2.33
CA HIS A 115 -1.49 0.58 -0.96
C HIS A 115 -2.24 1.90 -0.95
N ARG A 116 -1.94 2.82 -1.88
CA ARG A 116 -2.61 4.12 -1.95
C ARG A 116 -4.00 4.08 -2.57
N LEU A 117 -4.27 3.11 -3.45
CA LEU A 117 -5.54 2.93 -4.16
C LEU A 117 -6.43 1.82 -3.57
N ARG A 118 -5.97 1.07 -2.56
CA ARG A 118 -6.76 0.07 -1.82
C ARG A 118 -7.89 0.69 -0.98
N ASN A 119 -8.20 1.97 -1.20
CA ASN A 119 -9.53 2.58 -1.01
C ASN A 119 -10.68 1.89 -1.79
N ARG A 120 -10.46 0.73 -2.42
CA ARG A 120 -11.50 -0.09 -3.07
C ARG A 120 -11.85 -1.38 -2.35
N LEU A 121 -11.44 -1.57 -1.10
CA LEU A 121 -12.17 -2.48 -0.21
C LEU A 121 -13.24 -1.65 0.51
N VAL A 122 -14.24 -1.21 -0.26
CA VAL A 122 -15.52 -0.77 0.32
C VAL A 122 -16.09 -2.02 0.98
N TYR A 123 -15.82 -2.15 2.28
CA TYR A 123 -16.41 -3.20 3.08
C TYR A 123 -17.88 -2.80 3.27
N GLU A 124 -18.75 -3.29 2.39
CA GLU A 124 -20.19 -3.27 2.64
C GLU A 124 -20.49 -4.36 3.66
N LEU A 125 -21.02 -3.97 4.81
CA LEU A 125 -21.55 -4.93 5.76
C LEU A 125 -22.71 -5.69 5.10
N PRO A 126 -22.84 -7.00 5.35
CA PRO A 126 -23.93 -7.80 4.83
C PRO A 126 -25.32 -7.16 5.05
N PRO A 127 -26.29 -7.33 4.11
CA PRO A 127 -27.63 -6.73 4.17
C PRO A 127 -28.53 -7.19 5.33
N ASP A 128 -28.08 -8.16 6.13
CA ASP A 128 -28.69 -8.64 7.36
C ASP A 128 -28.03 -8.11 8.65
N THR A 129 -26.88 -7.43 8.55
CA THR A 129 -26.17 -6.85 9.70
C THR A 129 -26.99 -5.77 10.41
N ALA A 130 -27.31 -5.99 11.68
CA ALA A 130 -27.99 -5.02 12.55
C ALA A 130 -27.56 -5.18 14.00
N GLY A 131 -27.81 -4.15 14.82
CA GLY A 131 -27.53 -4.18 16.26
C GLY A 131 -26.05 -4.08 16.62
N HIS A 132 -25.17 -3.80 15.65
CA HIS A 132 -23.75 -3.56 15.88
C HIS A 132 -23.49 -2.17 16.46
N VAL A 133 -22.38 -2.02 17.16
CA VAL A 133 -21.88 -0.74 17.65
C VAL A 133 -20.82 -0.19 16.70
N LEU A 134 -21.04 1.00 16.17
CA LEU A 134 -20.04 1.70 15.36
C LEU A 134 -19.15 2.54 16.27
N ILE A 135 -17.84 2.45 16.10
CA ILE A 135 -16.86 3.15 16.93
C ILE A 135 -15.95 3.99 16.02
N PHE A 136 -15.91 5.29 16.29
CA PHE A 136 -15.05 6.27 15.63
C PHE A 136 -14.03 6.79 16.64
N GLY A 137 -12.73 6.63 16.33
CA GLY A 137 -11.64 6.95 17.24
C GLY A 137 -11.33 5.81 18.21
N VAL A 138 -10.07 5.34 18.21
CA VAL A 138 -9.60 4.27 19.09
C VAL A 138 -8.53 4.79 20.04
N ASP A 139 -8.78 4.60 21.32
CA ASP A 139 -7.92 5.00 22.43
C ASP A 139 -8.03 3.98 23.58
N ALA A 140 -7.41 4.28 24.73
CA ALA A 140 -7.48 3.39 25.89
C ALA A 140 -8.92 3.13 26.38
N VAL A 141 -9.82 4.10 26.27
CA VAL A 141 -11.20 4.05 26.79
C VAL A 141 -12.06 3.19 25.89
N THR A 142 -12.06 3.47 24.59
CA THR A 142 -12.78 2.71 23.57
C THR A 142 -12.23 1.30 23.43
N ARG A 143 -10.92 1.06 23.61
CA ARG A 143 -10.35 -0.30 23.69
C ARG A 143 -10.90 -1.09 24.87
N ALA A 144 -10.95 -0.48 26.06
CA ALA A 144 -11.57 -1.12 27.22
C ALA A 144 -13.08 -1.37 27.01
N PHE A 145 -13.76 -0.48 26.28
CA PHE A 145 -15.15 -0.67 25.88
C PHE A 145 -15.33 -1.82 24.88
N ILE A 146 -14.48 -1.91 23.86
CA ILE A 146 -14.46 -3.00 22.87
C ILE A 146 -14.27 -4.36 23.56
N ALA A 147 -13.33 -4.46 24.50
CA ALA A 147 -13.13 -5.69 25.26
C ALA A 147 -14.41 -6.13 26.02
N LYS A 148 -15.18 -5.18 26.55
CA LYS A 148 -16.49 -5.45 27.18
C LYS A 148 -17.58 -5.84 26.19
N LEU A 149 -17.54 -5.32 24.96
CA LEU A 149 -18.45 -5.72 23.88
C LEU A 149 -18.15 -7.16 23.44
N GLN A 150 -16.87 -7.50 23.27
CA GLN A 150 -16.41 -8.85 22.93
C GLN A 150 -16.83 -9.88 23.99
N ALA A 151 -16.62 -9.58 25.28
CA ALA A 151 -17.02 -10.46 26.38
C ALA A 151 -18.55 -10.73 26.45
N ARG A 152 -19.36 -9.89 25.79
CA ARG A 152 -20.82 -10.02 25.73
C ARG A 152 -21.33 -10.40 24.33
N GLU A 153 -20.41 -10.74 23.42
CA GLU A 153 -20.70 -11.10 22.03
C GLU A 153 -21.54 -10.03 21.31
N ILE A 154 -21.37 -8.75 21.67
CA ILE A 154 -22.05 -7.64 20.99
C ILE A 154 -21.24 -7.29 19.73
N PRO A 155 -21.83 -7.36 18.53
CA PRO A 155 -21.13 -7.00 17.30
C PRO A 155 -20.67 -5.55 17.34
N TYR A 156 -19.46 -5.29 16.88
CA TYR A 156 -18.93 -3.95 16.77
C TYR A 156 -18.13 -3.81 15.47
N LEU A 157 -17.96 -2.58 15.03
CA LEU A 157 -17.11 -2.24 13.91
C LEU A 157 -16.44 -0.88 14.17
N ILE A 158 -15.12 -0.85 14.03
CA ILE A 158 -14.33 0.37 14.08
C ILE A 158 -14.27 0.97 12.68
N VAL A 159 -14.42 2.29 12.56
CA VAL A 159 -14.27 3.01 11.29
C VAL A 159 -13.22 4.10 11.46
N THR A 160 -12.17 4.06 10.66
CA THR A 160 -11.09 5.06 10.66
C THR A 160 -10.76 5.52 9.23
N PRO A 161 -10.52 6.82 9.01
CA PRO A 161 -10.01 7.30 7.73
C PRO A 161 -8.50 7.01 7.55
N ASP A 162 -7.78 6.64 8.62
CA ASP A 162 -6.34 6.35 8.59
C ASP A 162 -6.09 4.87 8.25
N HIS A 163 -5.44 4.65 7.11
CA HIS A 163 -5.14 3.31 6.62
C HIS A 163 -4.10 2.57 7.49
N ASP A 164 -3.09 3.28 8.00
CA ASP A 164 -2.06 2.67 8.85
C ASP A 164 -2.66 2.29 10.20
N GLU A 165 -3.61 3.09 10.71
CA GLU A 165 -4.39 2.72 11.88
C GLU A 165 -5.26 1.49 11.62
N ALA A 166 -5.98 1.43 10.49
CA ALA A 166 -6.81 0.29 10.14
C ALA A 166 -5.98 -1.02 10.06
N LEU A 167 -4.81 -1.00 9.43
CA LEU A 167 -3.94 -2.18 9.34
C LEU A 167 -3.47 -2.65 10.73
N ARG A 168 -3.06 -1.72 11.60
CA ARG A 168 -2.64 -2.09 12.97
C ARG A 168 -3.78 -2.71 13.78
N LEU A 169 -5.00 -2.18 13.63
CA LEU A 169 -6.17 -2.71 14.33
C LEU A 169 -6.57 -4.08 13.79
N ASP A 170 -6.44 -4.32 12.48
CA ASP A 170 -6.66 -5.63 11.86
C ASP A 170 -5.61 -6.66 12.33
N ASP A 171 -4.33 -6.28 12.40
CA ASP A 171 -3.25 -7.10 12.97
C ASP A 171 -3.49 -7.47 14.46
N GLU A 172 -4.27 -6.66 15.18
CA GLU A 172 -4.72 -6.90 16.57
C GLU A 172 -6.02 -7.72 16.65
N GLU A 173 -6.48 -8.29 15.53
CA GLU A 173 -7.73 -9.06 15.40
C GLU A 173 -9.01 -8.26 15.73
N LEU A 174 -8.95 -6.93 15.62
CA LEU A 174 -10.11 -6.05 15.79
C LEU A 174 -10.85 -5.87 14.47
N ARG A 175 -12.19 -5.81 14.53
CA ARG A 175 -13.01 -5.56 13.34
C ARG A 175 -12.96 -4.09 12.96
N VAL A 176 -12.32 -3.77 11.84
CA VAL A 176 -12.10 -2.40 11.37
C VAL A 176 -12.40 -2.23 9.89
N VAL A 177 -12.91 -1.05 9.51
CA VAL A 177 -13.12 -0.61 8.14
C VAL A 177 -12.41 0.72 7.93
N CYS A 178 -11.67 0.81 6.82
CA CYS A 178 -11.03 2.04 6.39
C CYS A 178 -12.04 2.88 5.59
N GLY A 179 -12.42 4.04 6.11
CA GLY A 179 -13.40 4.92 5.48
C GLY A 179 -13.60 6.21 6.25
N SER A 180 -13.97 7.28 5.54
CA SER A 180 -14.26 8.54 6.20
C SER A 180 -15.58 8.45 6.99
N PRO A 181 -15.59 8.85 8.27
CA PRO A 181 -16.80 8.82 9.09
C PRO A 181 -17.82 9.91 8.71
N THR A 182 -17.46 10.79 7.79
CA THR A 182 -18.31 11.87 7.26
C THR A 182 -18.84 11.58 5.85
N ASP A 183 -18.37 10.50 5.21
CA ASP A 183 -18.78 10.12 3.87
C ASP A 183 -20.10 9.33 3.92
N ALA A 184 -21.10 9.80 3.17
CA ALA A 184 -22.42 9.18 3.11
C ALA A 184 -22.39 7.77 2.53
N GLU A 185 -21.50 7.47 1.59
CA GLU A 185 -21.36 6.13 1.01
C GLU A 185 -20.80 5.16 2.07
N VAL A 186 -19.77 5.58 2.81
CA VAL A 186 -19.18 4.79 3.90
C VAL A 186 -20.22 4.54 5.00
N LEU A 187 -20.95 5.57 5.44
CA LEU A 187 -21.99 5.42 6.46
C LEU A 187 -23.12 4.45 6.04
N THR A 188 -23.39 4.36 4.73
CA THR A 188 -24.35 3.40 4.16
C THR A 188 -23.77 2.00 4.13
N ALA A 189 -22.53 1.85 3.66
CA ALA A 189 -21.83 0.58 3.59
C ALA A 189 -21.68 -0.06 4.98
N VAL A 190 -21.44 0.74 6.03
CA VAL A 190 -21.38 0.28 7.43
C VAL A 190 -22.73 0.27 8.14
N ARG A 191 -23.82 0.54 7.41
CA ARG A 191 -25.21 0.39 7.87
C ARG A 191 -25.51 1.13 9.17
N VAL A 192 -25.17 2.41 9.20
CA VAL A 192 -25.36 3.26 10.38
C VAL A 192 -26.82 3.32 10.87
N ASP A 193 -27.78 3.12 9.98
CA ASP A 193 -29.21 3.10 10.23
C ASP A 193 -29.67 1.87 11.04
N ALA A 194 -29.01 0.73 10.84
CA ALA A 194 -29.30 -0.53 11.53
C ALA A 194 -28.42 -0.76 12.77
N ALA A 195 -27.45 0.13 13.01
CA ALA A 195 -26.57 0.06 14.17
C ALA A 195 -27.34 0.33 15.48
N ARG A 196 -26.89 -0.31 16.57
CA ARG A 196 -27.45 -0.11 17.91
C ARG A 196 -27.15 1.29 18.45
N CYS A 197 -25.91 1.72 18.25
CA CYS A 197 -25.45 3.07 18.56
C CYS A 197 -24.15 3.38 17.84
N VAL A 198 -23.86 4.66 17.73
CA VAL A 198 -22.58 5.21 17.29
C VAL A 198 -21.84 5.74 18.51
N VAL A 199 -20.56 5.42 18.63
CA VAL A 199 -19.64 5.99 19.61
C VAL A 199 -18.64 6.86 18.86
N ALA A 200 -18.67 8.17 19.10
CA ALA A 200 -17.74 9.14 18.54
C ALA A 200 -16.75 9.58 19.63
N ASN A 201 -15.48 9.21 19.48
CA ASN A 201 -14.41 9.49 20.43
C ASN A 201 -13.20 10.10 19.72
N GLN A 202 -13.43 11.18 19.00
CA GLN A 202 -12.41 12.01 18.39
C GLN A 202 -12.39 13.40 19.05
N SER A 203 -11.69 14.36 18.45
CA SER A 203 -11.74 15.76 18.86
C SER A 203 -13.16 16.35 18.74
N ASP A 204 -13.48 17.37 19.55
CA ASP A 204 -14.81 18.00 19.55
C ASP A 204 -15.29 18.47 18.14
N PRO A 205 -14.45 19.08 17.27
CA PRO A 205 -14.85 19.42 15.91
C PRO A 205 -15.17 18.19 15.04
N GLU A 206 -14.39 17.12 15.16
CA GLU A 206 -14.60 15.89 14.43
C GLU A 206 -15.88 15.19 14.90
N ASN A 207 -16.08 15.05 16.21
CA ASN A 207 -17.30 14.48 16.79
C ASN A 207 -18.55 15.26 16.36
N THR A 208 -18.48 16.59 16.30
CA THR A 208 -19.57 17.44 15.79
C THR A 208 -19.88 17.10 14.33
N THR A 209 -18.85 16.96 13.51
CA THR A 209 -19.01 16.62 12.08
C THR A 209 -19.58 15.21 11.89
N ILE A 210 -19.13 14.24 12.68
CA ILE A 210 -19.66 12.87 12.71
C ILE A 210 -21.15 12.90 13.13
N CYS A 211 -21.50 13.66 14.16
CA CYS A 211 -22.88 13.79 14.61
C CYS A 211 -23.79 14.30 13.49
N LEU A 212 -23.38 15.38 12.81
CA LEU A 212 -24.12 15.96 11.69
C LEU A 212 -24.24 14.97 10.52
N ALA A 213 -23.15 14.29 10.16
CA ALA A 213 -23.14 13.32 9.07
C ALA A 213 -24.10 12.14 9.35
N VAL A 214 -24.05 11.56 10.56
CA VAL A 214 -24.96 10.49 10.98
C VAL A 214 -26.41 10.97 11.01
N ARG A 215 -26.66 12.17 11.55
CA ARG A 215 -28.01 12.76 11.67
C ARG A 215 -28.65 13.16 10.36
N SER A 216 -27.83 13.51 9.37
CA SER A 216 -28.31 13.76 8.01
C SER A 216 -28.98 12.53 7.38
N ARG A 217 -28.69 11.33 7.91
CA ARG A 217 -29.10 10.05 7.33
C ARG A 217 -30.01 9.22 8.22
N CYS A 218 -29.78 9.19 9.53
CA CYS A 218 -30.52 8.35 10.46
C CYS A 218 -30.65 8.93 11.87
N LYS A 219 -31.51 8.30 12.68
CA LYS A 219 -31.76 8.69 14.09
C LYS A 219 -31.06 7.77 15.10
N THR A 220 -30.11 6.96 14.65
CA THR A 220 -29.33 6.04 15.49
C THR A 220 -28.74 6.79 16.70
N PRO A 221 -28.85 6.26 17.94
CA PRO A 221 -28.30 6.92 19.11
C PRO A 221 -26.80 7.19 18.95
N ILE A 222 -26.37 8.42 19.24
CA ILE A 222 -24.97 8.81 19.17
C ILE A 222 -24.48 9.11 20.59
N ILE A 223 -23.42 8.43 21.00
CA ILE A 223 -22.69 8.65 22.24
C ILE A 223 -21.38 9.31 21.85
N THR A 224 -21.06 10.44 22.46
CA THR A 224 -19.84 11.19 22.15
C THR A 224 -19.11 11.57 23.42
N PHE A 225 -17.80 11.63 23.33
CA PHE A 225 -16.95 12.17 24.38
C PHE A 225 -16.61 13.61 24.05
N VAL A 226 -16.58 14.45 25.09
CA VAL A 226 -16.18 15.86 24.96
C VAL A 226 -14.96 16.13 25.81
N ASP A 227 -14.00 16.82 25.21
CA ASP A 227 -12.78 17.25 25.90
C ASP A 227 -13.09 18.49 26.74
N ASP A 228 -13.82 19.45 26.15
CA ASP A 228 -14.29 20.65 26.84
C ASP A 228 -15.77 20.52 27.24
N PHE A 229 -16.06 20.83 28.50
CA PHE A 229 -17.43 20.81 29.02
C PHE A 229 -18.32 21.87 28.35
N ASP A 230 -17.76 22.98 27.91
CA ASP A 230 -18.52 24.06 27.27
C ASP A 230 -19.09 23.61 25.90
N HIS A 231 -18.55 22.52 25.32
CA HIS A 231 -19.04 21.94 24.08
C HIS A 231 -20.20 20.94 24.24
N ASP A 232 -20.65 20.60 25.46
CA ASP A 232 -21.77 19.65 25.66
C ASP A 232 -23.04 20.10 24.92
N THR A 233 -23.38 21.39 25.04
CA THR A 233 -24.59 21.93 24.42
C THR A 233 -24.50 21.91 22.90
N LEU A 234 -23.34 22.29 22.35
CA LEU A 234 -23.10 22.27 20.89
C LEU A 234 -23.17 20.85 20.34
N MET A 235 -22.60 19.89 21.05
CA MET A 235 -22.59 18.50 20.62
C MET A 235 -24.00 17.88 20.63
N ARG A 236 -24.84 18.25 21.61
CA ARG A 236 -26.27 17.89 21.60
C ARG A 236 -27.04 18.54 20.45
N GLN A 237 -26.73 19.80 20.11
CA GLN A 237 -27.33 20.48 18.96
C GLN A 237 -26.91 19.84 17.62
N ALA A 238 -25.67 19.37 17.52
CA ALA A 238 -25.20 18.56 16.38
C ALA A 238 -25.91 17.20 16.28
N GLY A 239 -26.59 16.79 17.35
CA GLY A 239 -27.49 15.64 17.41
C GLY A 239 -26.97 14.46 18.23
N ALA A 240 -25.92 14.64 19.04
CA ALA A 240 -25.52 13.64 20.01
C ALA A 240 -26.66 13.34 21.00
N SER A 241 -26.93 12.05 21.22
CA SER A 241 -27.96 11.61 22.17
C SER A 241 -27.42 11.63 23.61
N HIS A 242 -26.17 11.22 23.77
CA HIS A 242 -25.46 11.23 25.05
C HIS A 242 -24.08 11.84 24.85
N VAL A 243 -23.73 12.77 25.73
CA VAL A 243 -22.42 13.43 25.75
C VAL A 243 -21.76 13.09 27.09
N ILE A 244 -20.51 12.63 27.05
CA ILE A 244 -19.77 12.18 28.23
C ILE A 244 -18.51 13.05 28.38
N PRO A 245 -18.46 13.95 29.37
CA PRO A 245 -17.28 14.77 29.64
C PRO A 245 -16.27 13.97 30.47
N LEU A 246 -15.48 13.11 29.81
CA LEU A 246 -14.63 12.12 30.48
C LEU A 246 -13.57 12.75 31.39
N HIS A 247 -12.89 13.81 30.93
CA HIS A 247 -11.86 14.50 31.70
C HIS A 247 -12.40 15.09 33.01
N ARG A 248 -13.64 15.59 33.01
CA ARG A 248 -14.29 16.10 34.22
C ARG A 248 -14.64 15.00 35.21
N ILE A 249 -14.99 13.82 34.72
CA ILE A 249 -15.34 12.66 35.55
C ILE A 249 -14.09 12.07 36.20
N LEU A 250 -12.98 12.00 35.45
CA LEU A 250 -11.70 11.48 35.96
C LEU A 250 -10.94 12.45 36.86
N GLY A 251 -11.17 13.76 36.70
CA GLY A 251 -10.60 14.81 37.57
C GLY A 251 -11.40 15.08 38.85
N ARG A 252 -12.49 14.34 39.09
CA ARG A 252 -13.30 14.38 40.33
C ARG A 252 -12.91 13.23 41.26
#